data_AF-A0A1V5IGP9-F1
#
_entry.id   AF-A0A1V5IGP9-F1
#
_cell.length_a   1.000
_cell.length_b   1.000
_cell.length_c   1.000
_cell.angle_alpha   90.00
_cell.angle_beta   90.00
_cell.angle_gamma   90.00
#
_symmetry.space_group_name_H-M   'P 1'
#
loop_
_entity.id
_entity.type
_entity.pdbx_description
1 polymer ?
#
loop_
_entity_poly.entity_id
_entity_poly.type
_entity_poly.pdbx_seq_one_letter_code
_entity_poly.pdbx_strand_id
1 'polypeptide(L)' 'MRRHLTSFDLVCCAHIHEERGIAIEEGVKVVNPGMAALGDGAIIHFGNEPKEIEIELITV' A
#
# COMPACT_ATOMS: atom_id res chain seq x y z
N MET A 1 -5.32 -5.28 13.53
CA MET A 1 -5.43 -4.97 12.09
C MET A 1 -6.40 -5.90 11.36
N ARG A 2 -6.19 -7.23 11.33
CA ARG A 2 -7.05 -8.19 10.59
C ARG A 2 -8.57 -7.98 10.73
N ARG A 3 -9.09 -7.71 11.94
CA ARG A 3 -10.55 -7.52 12.17
C ARG A 3 -11.16 -6.28 11.47
N HIS A 4 -10.35 -5.35 10.98
CA HIS A 4 -10.82 -4.11 10.36
C HIS A 4 -10.33 -3.94 8.92
N LEU A 5 -9.56 -4.89 8.39
CA LEU A 5 -8.93 -4.79 7.08
C LEU A 5 -9.99 -4.58 5.99
N THR A 6 -11.02 -5.42 5.97
CA THR A 6 -12.14 -5.38 5.00
C THR A 6 -13.01 -4.13 5.04
N SER A 7 -12.80 -3.23 6.01
CA SER A 7 -13.48 -1.93 6.05
C SER A 7 -12.82 -0.87 5.18
N PHE A 8 -11.67 -1.17 4.57
CA PHE A 8 -10.89 -0.25 3.76
C PHE A 8 -10.64 -0.81 2.37
N ASP A 9 -10.41 0.07 1.40
CA ASP A 9 -10.01 -0.31 0.04
C ASP A 9 -8.48 -0.35 -0.12
N LEU A 10 -7.76 0.42 0.70
CA LEU A 10 -6.31 0.52 0.74
C LEU A 10 -5.82 0.68 2.18
N VAL A 11 -4.76 -0.03 2.54
CA VAL A 11 -4.03 0.14 3.81
C VAL A 11 -2.56 0.43 3.50
N CYS A 12 -2.04 1.55 4.01
CA CYS A 12 -0.63 1.89 3.93
C CYS A 12 0.06 1.55 5.26
N CYS A 13 0.96 0.56 5.23
CA CYS A 13 1.73 0.09 6.38
C CYS A 13 3.16 0.62 6.28
N ALA A 14 3.49 1.69 7.02
CA ALA A 14 4.85 2.21 7.08
C ALA A 14 5.63 1.60 8.27
N HIS A 15 5.82 0.28 8.26
CA HIS A 15 6.66 -0.38 9.27
C HIS A 15 8.09 -0.53 8.75
N ILE A 16 9.01 0.20 9.36
CA ILE A 16 10.41 0.39 8.91
C ILE A 16 11.23 -0.92 8.90
N HIS A 17 10.73 -1.99 9.53
CA HIS A 17 11.40 -3.30 9.59
C HIS A 17 10.82 -4.37 8.66
N GLU A 18 9.69 -4.11 7.97
CA GLU A 18 9.04 -5.07 7.08
C GLU A 18 9.43 -4.86 5.61
N GLU A 19 9.32 -5.93 4.81
CA GLU A 19 9.62 -5.94 3.38
C GLU A 19 8.73 -4.92 2.63
N ARG A 20 9.38 -4.08 1.81
CA ARG A 20 8.71 -3.17 0.86
C ARG A 20 7.91 -3.99 -0.14
N GLY A 21 6.66 -3.62 -0.40
CA GLY A 21 5.83 -4.42 -1.30
C GLY A 21 4.36 -4.03 -1.32
N ILE A 22 3.62 -4.74 -2.17
CA ILE A 22 2.18 -4.66 -2.29
C ILE A 22 1.62 -6.07 -2.08
N ALA A 23 0.60 -6.18 -1.24
CA ALA A 23 -0.13 -7.42 -1.01
C ALA A 23 -1.64 -7.17 -1.18
N ILE A 24 -2.39 -8.24 -1.44
CA ILE A 24 -3.84 -8.22 -1.43
C ILE A 24 -4.31 -9.15 -0.31
N GLU A 25 -4.97 -8.58 0.69
CA GLU A 25 -5.47 -9.28 1.86
C GLU A 25 -6.98 -9.09 1.94
N GLU A 26 -7.74 -10.18 1.82
CA GLU A 26 -9.22 -10.16 1.85
C GLU A 26 -9.85 -9.13 0.87
N GLY A 27 -9.21 -8.94 -0.30
CA GLY A 27 -9.65 -8.00 -1.34
C GLY A 27 -9.22 -6.54 -1.12
N VAL A 28 -8.42 -6.28 -0.08
CA VAL A 28 -7.88 -4.96 0.26
C VAL A 28 -6.43 -4.87 -0.20
N LYS A 29 -6.08 -3.78 -0.87
CA LYS A 29 -4.67 -3.53 -1.24
C LYS A 29 -3.92 -3.05 -0.01
N VAL A 30 -2.81 -3.71 0.31
CA VAL A 30 -1.92 -3.34 1.39
C VAL A 30 -0.58 -2.96 0.78
N VAL A 31 -0.09 -1.76 1.07
CA VAL A 31 1.21 -1.28 0.58
C VAL A 31 2.13 -0.95 1.75
N ASN A 32 3.35 -1.46 1.68
CA ASN A 32 4.48 -0.95 2.45
C ASN A 32 5.41 -0.21 1.49
N PRO A 33 5.49 1.14 1.57
CA PRO A 33 6.31 1.92 0.65
C PRO A 33 7.81 1.68 0.83
N GLY A 34 8.25 1.15 1.97
CA GLY A 34 9.67 1.00 2.31
C GLY A 34 10.22 2.18 3.11
N MET A 35 11.55 2.25 3.24
CA MET A 35 12.22 3.26 4.05
C MET A 35 12.42 4.55 3.28
N ALA A 36 11.75 5.63 3.71
CA ALA A 36 11.93 6.95 3.10
C ALA A 36 13.38 7.44 3.10
N ALA A 37 14.18 7.07 4.11
CA ALA A 37 15.61 7.41 4.18
C ALA A 37 16.47 6.74 3.10
N LEU A 38 15.99 5.65 2.48
CA LEU A 38 16.61 4.97 1.35
C LEU A 38 16.04 5.46 0.00
N GLY A 39 15.20 6.51 0.02
CA GLY A 39 14.53 7.03 -1.16
C GLY A 39 13.28 6.24 -1.56
N ASP A 40 12.86 5.24 -0.79
CA ASP A 40 11.70 4.42 -1.13
C ASP A 40 10.38 5.16 -0.91
N GLY A 41 9.41 4.91 -1.80
CA GLY A 41 8.06 5.45 -1.74
C GLY A 41 7.05 4.63 -2.54
N ALA A 42 5.79 5.06 -2.48
CA ALA A 42 4.71 4.53 -3.30
C ALA A 42 3.86 5.68 -3.86
N ILE A 43 3.57 5.63 -5.16
CA ILE A 43 2.60 6.50 -5.82
C ILE A 43 1.28 5.75 -5.91
N ILE A 44 0.20 6.38 -5.47
CA ILE A 44 -1.15 5.80 -5.49
C ILE A 44 -1.96 6.53 -6.55
N HIS A 45 -2.48 5.77 -7.51
CA HIS A 45 -3.34 6.26 -8.57
C HIS A 45 -4.78 5.82 -8.27
N PHE A 46 -5.68 6.79 -8.12
CA PHE A 46 -7.12 6.53 -8.00
C PHE A 46 -7.77 6.66 -9.38
N GLY A 47 -8.51 5.63 -9.78
CA GLY A 47 -9.32 5.63 -10.98
C GLY A 47 -10.69 6.29 -10.78
N ASN A 48 -11.60 6.01 -11.69
CA ASN A 48 -12.96 6.57 -11.67
C ASN A 48 -13.98 5.64 -11.00
N GLU A 49 -13.68 4.34 -10.92
CA GLU A 49 -14.56 3.34 -10.32
C GLU A 49 -14.17 3.02 -8.86
N PRO A 50 -15.13 2.60 -8.00
CA PRO A 50 -14.82 2.13 -6.66
C PRO A 50 -13.77 1.01 -6.69
N LYS A 51 -12.76 1.12 -5.82
CA LYS A 51 -11.64 0.16 -5.69
C LYS A 51 -10.68 0.11 -6.88
N GLU A 52 -10.83 0.99 -7.87
CA GLU A 52 -9.85 1.21 -8.92
C GLU A 52 -8.66 1.99 -8.34
N ILE A 53 -7.69 1.25 -7.78
CA ILE A 53 -6.51 1.80 -7.11
C ILE A 53 -5.26 1.12 -7.67
N GLU A 54 -4.41 1.84 -8.39
CA GLU A 54 -3.10 1.33 -8.81
C GLU A 54 -2.00 1.87 -7.89
N ILE A 55 -0.95 1.09 -7.70
CA ILE A 55 0.14 1.42 -6.80
C ILE A 55 1.46 1.16 -7.52
N GLU A 56 2.29 2.19 -7.61
CA GLU A 56 3.64 2.12 -8.16
C GLU A 56 4.65 2.30 -7.02
N LEU A 57 5.56 1.34 -6.85
CA LEU A 57 6.65 1.47 -5.89
C LEU A 57 7.82 2.20 -6.55
N ILE A 58 8.29 3.27 -5.92
CA ILE A 58 9.38 4.11 -6.44
C ILE A 58 10.59 4.12 -5.50
N THR A 59 11.77 4.41 -6.06
CA THR A 59 12.99 4.71 -5.31
C THR A 59 13.67 5.92 -5.97
N VAL A 60 14.03 6.93 -5.17
CA VAL A 60 14.58 8.21 -5.63
C VAL A 60 16.01 8.41 -5.15
#